data_AF-A0A532DVA8-F1
#
_entry.id   AF-A0A532DVA8-F1
#
_cell.length_a   1.000
_cell.length_b   1.000
_cell.length_c   1.000
_cell.angle_alpha   90.00
_cell.angle_beta   90.00
_cell.angle_gamma   90.00
#
_symmetry.space_group_name_H-M   'P 1'
#
loop_
_entity.id
_entity.type
_entity.pdbx_description
1 polymer ?
#
loop_
_entity_poly.entity_id
_entity_poly.type
_entity_poly.pdbx_seq_one_letter_code
_entity_poly.pdbx_strand_id
1 'polypeptide(L)'
;MEIDPSKLQDFMGKAVGDIGAAMSANMVLLGDRLGLYKAMAARGPLTPAELAKATKTAERYVREWLGNQAAGGYVTYDSTTGRYALPPEQAVALADESSPFFLPGAFQVIAATFMAEPKIAQRFKTGKGLGWDQHDHRLFEGTERFFRPNYV
;
A
#
# COMPACT_ATOMS: atom_id res chain seq x y z
N MET A 1 12.54 -35.92 14.27
CA MET A 1 11.86 -35.41 13.07
C MET A 1 12.94 -34.75 12.24
N GLU A 2 13.21 -35.28 11.05
CA GLU A 2 14.27 -34.76 10.16
C GLU A 2 13.70 -33.65 9.27
N ILE A 3 14.48 -32.61 8.99
CA ILE A 3 14.03 -31.47 8.16
C ILE A 3 14.14 -31.88 6.69
N ASP A 4 13.04 -31.72 5.94
CA ASP A 4 13.01 -31.87 4.49
C ASP A 4 13.43 -30.55 3.83
N PRO A 5 14.59 -30.48 3.15
CA PRO A 5 15.10 -29.23 2.56
C PRO A 5 14.19 -28.64 1.50
N SER A 6 13.48 -29.48 0.72
CA SER A 6 12.58 -29.02 -0.34
C SER A 6 11.38 -28.30 0.27
N LYS A 7 10.76 -28.91 1.28
CA LYS A 7 9.62 -28.30 1.99
C LYS A 7 9.99 -27.00 2.71
N LEU A 8 11.21 -26.94 3.26
CA LEU A 8 11.71 -25.71 3.88
C LEU A 8 11.86 -24.60 2.83
N GLN A 9 12.46 -24.90 1.67
CA GLN A 9 12.65 -23.93 0.60
C GLN A 9 11.31 -23.38 0.08
N ASP A 10 10.32 -24.25 -0.14
CA ASP A 10 8.98 -23.85 -0.56
C ASP A 10 8.33 -22.90 0.46
N PHE A 11 8.42 -23.24 1.74
CA PHE A 11 7.88 -22.40 2.81
C PHE A 11 8.61 -21.05 2.88
N MET A 12 9.94 -21.03 2.73
CA MET A 12 10.72 -19.79 2.72
C MET A 12 10.33 -18.88 1.56
N GLY A 13 10.09 -19.45 0.37
CA GLY A 13 9.60 -18.69 -0.79
C GLY A 13 8.26 -18.01 -0.51
N LYS A 14 7.30 -18.76 0.05
CA LYS A 14 6.01 -18.20 0.49
C LYS A 14 6.20 -17.09 1.53
N ALA A 15 6.96 -17.34 2.59
CA ALA A 15 7.14 -16.40 3.69
C ALA A 15 7.80 -15.09 3.24
N VAL A 16 8.81 -15.16 2.38
CA VAL A 16 9.46 -13.97 1.80
C VAL A 16 8.48 -13.19 0.90
N GLY A 17 7.64 -13.88 0.13
CA GLY A 17 6.57 -13.26 -0.65
C GLY A 17 5.58 -12.48 0.22
N ASP A 18 5.12 -13.09 1.32
CA ASP A 18 4.20 -12.46 2.27
C ASP A 18 4.83 -11.21 2.94
N ILE A 19 6.12 -11.29 3.32
CA ILE A 19 6.87 -10.15 3.87
C ILE A 19 6.94 -9.00 2.85
N GLY A 20 7.25 -9.33 1.59
CA GLY A 20 7.30 -8.35 0.50
C GLY A 20 5.94 -7.66 0.28
N ALA A 21 4.85 -8.43 0.29
CA ALA A 21 3.49 -7.90 0.16
C ALA A 21 3.13 -6.97 1.34
N ALA A 22 3.45 -7.37 2.57
CA ALA A 22 3.20 -6.56 3.78
C ALA A 22 3.99 -5.24 3.77
N MET A 23 5.26 -5.26 3.34
CA MET A 23 6.05 -4.03 3.18
C MET A 23 5.49 -3.14 2.06
N SER A 24 5.04 -3.73 0.95
CA SER A 24 4.45 -3.01 -0.17
C SER A 24 3.17 -2.26 0.22
N ALA A 25 2.34 -2.83 1.11
CA ALA A 25 1.17 -2.15 1.65
C ALA A 25 1.50 -0.80 2.29
N ASN A 26 2.62 -0.71 3.03
CA ASN A 26 3.07 0.55 3.62
C ASN A 26 3.50 1.57 2.55
N MET A 27 4.10 1.11 1.44
CA MET A 27 4.49 1.99 0.33
C MET A 27 3.29 2.55 -0.43
N VAL A 28 2.21 1.76 -0.58
CA VAL A 28 0.93 2.24 -1.13
C VAL A 28 0.34 3.33 -0.24
N LEU A 29 0.26 3.09 1.06
CA LEU A 29 -0.26 4.09 2.01
C LEU A 29 0.56 5.38 2.04
N LEU A 30 1.89 5.27 1.91
CA LEU A 30 2.76 6.42 1.82
C LEU A 30 2.50 7.23 0.53
N GLY A 31 2.33 6.54 -0.60
CA GLY A 31 2.00 7.15 -1.88
C GLY A 31 0.66 7.88 -1.88
N ASP A 32 -0.37 7.25 -1.31
CA ASP A 32 -1.70 7.85 -1.13
C ASP A 32 -1.63 9.09 -0.22
N ARG A 33 -1.03 8.97 0.98
CA ARG A 33 -0.92 10.05 1.96
C ARG A 33 -0.17 11.27 1.42
N LEU A 34 0.90 11.05 0.66
CA LEU A 34 1.71 12.13 0.08
C LEU A 34 1.16 12.66 -1.25
N GLY A 35 0.07 12.07 -1.77
CA GLY A 35 -0.54 12.47 -3.04
C GLY A 35 0.29 12.11 -4.28
N LEU A 36 1.21 11.13 -4.16
CA LEU A 36 2.11 10.75 -5.26
C LEU A 36 1.32 10.16 -6.44
N TYR A 37 0.41 9.22 -6.18
CA TYR A 37 -0.41 8.61 -7.24
C TYR A 37 -1.30 9.62 -7.94
N LYS A 38 -1.96 10.52 -7.19
CA LYS A 38 -2.79 11.60 -7.76
C LYS A 38 -1.97 12.54 -8.63
N ALA A 39 -0.76 12.91 -8.20
CA ALA A 39 0.13 13.75 -9.00
C ALA A 39 0.59 13.06 -10.29
N MET A 40 0.88 11.76 -10.25
CA MET A 40 1.23 10.97 -11.44
C MET A 40 0.04 10.84 -12.40
N ALA A 41 -1.15 10.51 -11.89
CA ALA A 41 -2.37 10.42 -12.70
C ALA A 41 -2.69 11.73 -13.42
N ALA A 42 -2.51 12.87 -12.75
CA ALA A 42 -2.84 14.20 -13.30
C ALA A 42 -1.81 14.73 -14.32
N ARG A 43 -0.56 14.26 -14.29
CA ARG A 43 0.55 14.86 -15.06
C ARG A 43 1.19 13.91 -16.07
N GLY A 44 0.81 12.63 -16.07
CA GLY A 44 1.40 11.62 -16.94
C GLY A 44 2.82 11.24 -16.52
N PRO A 45 3.68 10.80 -17.47
CA PRO A 45 5.04 10.34 -17.17
C PRO A 45 5.95 11.44 -16.58
N LEU A 46 6.53 11.18 -15.41
CA LEU A 46 7.34 12.13 -14.63
C LEU A 46 8.69 11.53 -14.23
N THR A 47 9.70 12.38 -14.13
CA THR A 47 10.94 12.05 -13.41
C THR A 47 10.73 12.17 -11.89
N PRO A 48 11.60 11.55 -11.06
CA PRO A 48 11.53 11.72 -9.60
C PRO A 48 11.55 13.18 -9.14
N ALA A 49 12.33 14.04 -9.81
CA ALA A 49 12.43 15.46 -9.49
C ALA A 49 11.15 16.23 -9.79
N GLU A 50 10.49 15.95 -10.92
CA GLU A 50 9.23 16.58 -11.28
C GLU A 50 8.09 16.15 -10.34
N LEU A 51 8.01 14.86 -9.99
CA LEU A 51 7.04 14.36 -9.03
C LEU A 51 7.27 14.99 -7.64
N ALA A 52 8.51 15.00 -7.16
CA ALA A 52 8.86 15.60 -5.89
C ALA A 52 8.49 17.09 -5.80
N LYS A 53 8.72 17.84 -6.88
CA LYS A 53 8.29 19.24 -7.00
C LYS A 53 6.77 19.36 -6.95
N ALA A 54 6.04 18.49 -7.65
CA ALA A 54 4.58 18.50 -7.70
C ALA A 54 3.94 18.19 -6.34
N THR A 55 4.58 17.35 -5.52
CA THR A 55 4.04 16.89 -4.22
C THR A 55 4.72 17.54 -3.01
N LYS A 56 5.64 18.50 -3.24
CA LYS A 56 6.40 19.20 -2.18
C LYS A 56 7.16 18.23 -1.26
N THR A 57 7.74 17.19 -1.86
CA THR A 57 8.54 16.17 -1.17
C THR A 57 10.00 16.25 -1.60
N ALA A 58 10.88 15.57 -0.86
CA ALA A 58 12.28 15.50 -1.21
C ALA A 58 12.52 14.46 -2.32
N GLU A 59 13.21 14.89 -3.39
CA GLU A 59 13.48 14.09 -4.59
C GLU A 59 14.12 12.74 -4.27
N ARG A 60 15.11 12.71 -3.37
CA ARG A 60 15.82 11.49 -2.97
C ARG A 60 14.85 10.40 -2.51
N TYR A 61 13.87 10.74 -1.68
CA TYR A 61 12.90 9.77 -1.16
C TYR A 61 11.86 9.36 -2.20
N VAL A 62 11.44 10.31 -3.06
CA VAL A 62 10.53 10.01 -4.17
C VAL A 62 11.18 9.04 -5.16
N ARG A 63 12.48 9.18 -5.43
CA ARG A 63 13.23 8.26 -6.29
C ARG A 63 13.21 6.83 -5.76
N GLU A 64 13.50 6.64 -4.47
CA GLU A 64 13.49 5.30 -3.85
C GLU A 64 12.08 4.70 -3.83
N TRP A 65 11.06 5.53 -3.54
CA TRP A 65 9.67 5.10 -3.61
C TRP A 65 9.28 4.68 -5.02
N LEU A 66 9.61 5.47 -6.06
CA LEU A 66 9.35 5.12 -7.46
C LEU A 66 10.06 3.82 -7.87
N GLY A 67 11.30 3.61 -7.42
CA GLY A 67 12.03 2.35 -7.64
C GLY A 67 11.30 1.14 -7.05
N ASN A 68 10.81 1.26 -5.80
CA ASN A 68 9.99 0.23 -5.18
C ASN A 68 8.68 -0.02 -5.96
N GLN A 69 7.96 1.04 -6.34
CA GLN A 69 6.69 0.92 -7.04
C GLN A 69 6.84 0.32 -8.43
N ALA A 70 7.93 0.64 -9.14
CA ALA A 70 8.23 0.05 -10.44
C ALA A 70 8.57 -1.43 -10.31
N ALA A 71 9.41 -1.79 -9.34
CA ALA A 71 9.73 -3.20 -9.06
C ALA A 71 8.50 -4.01 -8.64
N GLY A 72 7.56 -3.39 -7.93
CA GLY A 72 6.28 -4.01 -7.52
C GLY A 72 5.19 -4.01 -8.60
N GLY A 73 5.43 -3.42 -9.77
CA GLY A 73 4.45 -3.36 -10.87
C GLY A 73 3.29 -2.37 -10.65
N TYR A 74 3.40 -1.44 -9.70
CA TYR A 74 2.39 -0.40 -9.44
C TYR A 74 2.52 0.80 -10.39
N VAL A 75 3.74 1.06 -10.87
CA VAL A 75 4.05 2.08 -11.89
C VAL A 75 4.96 1.46 -12.93
N THR A 76 5.02 2.05 -14.12
CA THR A 76 5.99 1.68 -15.16
C THR A 76 7.18 2.62 -15.13
N TYR A 77 8.33 2.12 -15.57
CA TYR A 77 9.56 2.90 -15.72
C TYR A 77 10.10 2.74 -17.14
N ASP A 78 10.37 3.86 -17.80
CA ASP A 78 11.04 3.91 -19.09
C ASP A 78 12.51 4.26 -18.88
N SER A 79 13.40 3.31 -19.16
CA SER A 79 14.85 3.47 -19.00
C SER A 79 15.48 4.41 -20.01
N THR A 80 14.83 4.67 -21.15
CA THR A 80 15.34 5.57 -22.19
C THR A 80 15.11 7.03 -21.83
N THR A 81 13.99 7.34 -21.20
CA THR A 81 13.62 8.72 -20.79
C THR A 81 13.85 8.98 -19.31
N GLY A 82 14.07 7.94 -18.50
CA GLY A 82 14.20 8.04 -17.04
C GLY A 82 12.90 8.44 -16.34
N ARG A 83 11.75 8.21 -16.99
CA ARG A 83 10.42 8.63 -16.53
C ARG A 83 9.62 7.46 -16.00
N TYR A 84 8.80 7.75 -15.00
CA TYR A 84 7.85 6.82 -14.40
C TYR A 84 6.43 7.24 -14.77
N ALA A 85 5.57 6.28 -15.06
CA ALA A 85 4.16 6.54 -15.35
C ALA A 85 3.26 5.67 -14.49
N LEU A 86 2.13 6.24 -14.06
CA LEU A 86 1.04 5.49 -13.46
C LEU A 86 0.08 5.12 -14.59
N PRO A 87 -0.03 3.85 -15.00
CA PRO A 87 -0.91 3.51 -16.11
C PRO A 87 -2.39 3.73 -15.73
N PRO A 88 -3.29 3.92 -16.72
CA PRO A 88 -4.67 4.32 -16.47
C PRO A 88 -5.42 3.37 -15.53
N GLU A 89 -5.21 2.06 -15.65
CA GLU A 89 -5.85 1.04 -14.83
C GLU A 89 -5.42 1.16 -13.35
N GLN A 90 -4.13 1.38 -13.10
CA GLN A 90 -3.63 1.63 -11.75
C GLN A 90 -4.09 2.99 -11.21
N ALA A 91 -4.23 4.00 -12.07
CA ALA A 91 -4.74 5.31 -11.66
C ALA A 91 -6.20 5.22 -11.16
N VAL A 92 -7.05 4.44 -11.84
CA VAL A 92 -8.43 4.14 -11.37
C VAL A 92 -8.43 3.48 -10.00
N ALA A 93 -7.45 2.63 -9.69
CA ALA A 93 -7.38 1.91 -8.43
C ALA A 93 -6.67 2.67 -7.29
N LEU A 94 -5.78 3.62 -7.61
CA LEU A 94 -4.84 4.23 -6.63
C LEU A 94 -4.95 5.75 -6.51
N ALA A 95 -5.57 6.44 -7.48
CA ALA A 95 -5.63 7.90 -7.52
C ALA A 95 -7.06 8.46 -7.52
N ASP A 96 -8.04 7.70 -8.00
CA ASP A 96 -9.44 8.11 -8.05
C ASP A 96 -10.23 7.56 -6.84
N GLU A 97 -10.47 8.42 -5.85
CA GLU A 97 -11.24 8.06 -4.64
C GLU A 97 -12.73 7.83 -4.89
N SER A 98 -13.24 8.20 -6.07
CA SER A 98 -14.63 7.94 -6.46
C SER A 98 -14.81 6.62 -7.19
N SER A 99 -13.71 5.94 -7.52
CA SER A 99 -13.73 4.67 -8.21
C SER A 99 -14.19 3.52 -7.29
N PRO A 100 -15.07 2.61 -7.76
CA PRO A 100 -15.42 1.39 -7.03
C PRO A 100 -14.22 0.45 -6.82
N PHE A 101 -13.12 0.70 -7.53
CA PHE A 101 -11.87 -0.06 -7.43
C PHE A 101 -10.81 0.63 -6.56
N PHE A 102 -11.14 1.72 -5.84
CA PHE A 102 -10.18 2.47 -5.03
C PHE A 102 -9.60 1.64 -3.87
N LEU A 103 -8.33 1.22 -3.99
CA LEU A 103 -7.66 0.29 -3.08
C LEU A 103 -7.05 0.91 -1.81
N PRO A 104 -6.56 2.17 -1.76
CA PRO A 104 -5.88 2.69 -0.56
C PRO A 104 -6.68 2.58 0.74
N GLY A 105 -8.02 2.66 0.70
CA GLY A 105 -8.88 2.40 1.86
C GLY A 105 -8.70 0.99 2.44
N ALA A 106 -8.62 -0.05 1.60
CA ALA A 106 -8.36 -1.42 2.05
C ALA A 106 -6.97 -1.58 2.68
N PHE A 107 -5.95 -0.94 2.11
CA PHE A 107 -4.62 -0.93 2.72
C PHE A 107 -4.62 -0.23 4.10
N GLN A 108 -5.46 0.79 4.31
CA GLN A 108 -5.60 1.43 5.62
C GLN A 108 -6.23 0.49 6.66
N VAL A 109 -7.24 -0.29 6.26
CA VAL A 109 -7.82 -1.35 7.10
C VAL A 109 -6.75 -2.36 7.50
N ILE A 110 -5.93 -2.82 6.55
CA ILE A 110 -4.81 -3.73 6.84
C ILE A 110 -3.85 -3.08 7.86
N ALA A 111 -3.47 -1.82 7.70
CA ALA A 111 -2.62 -1.13 8.66
C ALA A 111 -3.24 -1.06 10.07
N ALA A 112 -4.57 -0.94 10.19
CA ALA A 112 -5.26 -0.98 11.47
C ALA A 112 -5.14 -2.35 12.17
N THR A 113 -5.05 -3.45 11.41
CA THR A 113 -4.86 -4.80 11.98
C THR A 113 -3.52 -4.94 12.68
N PHE A 114 -2.44 -4.38 12.13
CA PHE A 114 -1.12 -4.35 12.77
C PHE A 114 -1.16 -3.59 14.10
N MET A 115 -1.94 -2.52 14.19
CA MET A 115 -2.11 -1.76 15.43
C MET A 115 -2.98 -2.48 16.47
N ALA A 116 -3.88 -3.34 16.00
CA ALA A 116 -4.74 -4.13 16.86
C ALA A 116 -4.01 -5.32 17.49
N GLU A 117 -2.93 -5.82 16.86
CA GLU A 117 -2.22 -7.04 17.25
C GLU A 117 -1.94 -7.13 18.77
N PRO A 118 -1.36 -6.12 19.45
CA PRO A 118 -1.06 -6.24 20.88
C PRO A 118 -2.32 -6.38 21.74
N LYS A 119 -3.41 -5.69 21.36
CA LYS A 119 -4.70 -5.77 22.06
C LYS A 119 -5.32 -7.15 21.82
N ILE A 120 -5.30 -7.62 20.58
CA ILE A 120 -5.84 -8.93 20.20
C ILE A 120 -5.06 -10.06 20.89
N ALA A 121 -3.73 -10.00 20.96
CA ALA A 121 -2.92 -10.98 21.67
C ALA A 121 -3.33 -11.13 23.16
N GLN A 122 -3.65 -10.02 23.83
CA GLN A 122 -4.19 -10.06 25.20
C GLN A 122 -5.60 -10.69 25.27
N ARG A 123 -6.43 -10.48 24.24
CA ARG A 123 -7.76 -11.07 24.15
C ARG A 123 -7.72 -12.57 23.90
N PHE A 124 -6.78 -13.07 23.12
CA PHE A 124 -6.53 -14.52 22.97
C PHE A 124 -6.25 -15.21 24.31
N LYS A 125 -5.58 -14.53 25.24
CA LYS A 125 -5.30 -15.07 26.59
C LYS A 125 -6.48 -14.99 27.55
N THR A 126 -7.36 -14.01 27.36
CA THR A 126 -8.42 -13.68 28.33
C THR A 126 -9.82 -14.09 27.88
N GLY A 127 -10.02 -14.43 26.60
CA GLY A 127 -11.33 -14.73 26.01
C GLY A 127 -12.26 -13.53 25.87
N LYS A 128 -11.83 -12.32 26.25
CA LYS A 128 -12.64 -11.10 26.13
C LYS A 128 -12.67 -10.59 24.67
N GLY A 129 -13.71 -9.83 24.32
CA GLY A 129 -13.79 -9.14 23.04
C GLY A 129 -12.94 -7.87 22.94
N LEU A 130 -12.85 -7.33 21.73
CA LEU A 130 -12.41 -5.96 21.45
C LEU A 130 -13.64 -5.15 21.01
N GLY A 131 -13.93 -4.06 21.73
CA GLY A 131 -15.04 -3.17 21.37
C GLY A 131 -14.75 -2.45 20.05
N TRP A 132 -15.82 -2.13 19.30
CA TRP A 132 -15.69 -1.45 18.01
C TRP A 132 -14.99 -0.09 18.12
N ASP A 133 -15.28 0.66 19.19
CA ASP A 133 -14.67 1.95 19.54
C ASP A 133 -13.18 1.85 19.88
N GLN A 134 -12.66 0.64 20.13
CA GLN A 134 -11.29 0.42 20.61
C GLN A 134 -10.29 0.18 19.47
N HIS A 135 -10.75 0.15 18.21
CA HIS A 135 -9.90 0.01 17.03
C HIS A 135 -9.12 1.30 16.72
N ASP A 136 -8.01 1.15 15.98
CA ASP A 136 -7.27 2.31 15.47
C ASP A 136 -8.13 3.08 14.45
N HIS A 137 -8.04 4.42 14.46
CA HIS A 137 -8.81 5.30 13.58
C HIS A 137 -8.75 4.90 12.10
N ARG A 138 -7.63 4.34 11.66
CA ARG A 138 -7.42 3.83 10.30
C ARG A 138 -8.43 2.76 9.89
N LEU A 139 -9.01 2.01 10.83
CA LEU A 139 -10.05 1.04 10.51
C LEU A 139 -11.30 1.74 9.96
N PHE A 140 -11.74 2.81 10.63
CA PHE A 140 -12.95 3.53 10.27
C PHE A 140 -12.76 4.32 8.97
N GLU A 141 -11.66 5.06 8.88
CA GLU A 141 -11.30 5.83 7.67
C GLU A 141 -11.10 4.91 6.46
N GLY A 142 -10.38 3.81 6.65
CA GLY A 142 -10.13 2.84 5.58
C GLY A 142 -11.40 2.15 5.09
N THR A 143 -12.27 1.76 6.03
CA THR A 143 -13.58 1.14 5.71
C THR A 143 -14.44 2.12 4.92
N GLU A 144 -14.53 3.37 5.38
CA GLU A 144 -15.26 4.40 4.65
C GLU A 144 -14.70 4.57 3.23
N ARG A 145 -13.39 4.82 3.08
CA ARG A 145 -12.77 5.09 1.78
C ARG A 145 -12.88 3.91 0.82
N PHE A 146 -12.87 2.68 1.32
CA PHE A 146 -12.97 1.48 0.48
C PHE A 146 -14.39 1.19 0.03
N PHE A 147 -15.39 1.35 0.91
CA PHE A 147 -16.77 0.98 0.58
C PHE A 147 -17.61 2.13 0.04
N ARG A 148 -17.35 3.40 0.42
CA ARG A 148 -18.12 4.57 -0.01
C ARG A 148 -18.37 4.61 -1.53
N PRO A 149 -17.37 4.37 -2.41
CA PRO A 149 -17.59 4.43 -3.86
C PRO A 149 -18.61 3.42 -4.41
N ASN A 150 -18.93 2.37 -3.67
CA ASN A 150 -19.88 1.33 -4.07
C ASN A 150 -21.33 1.64 -3.62
N TYR A 151 -21.55 2.70 -2.85
CA TYR A 151 -22.86 3.08 -2.30
C TYR A 151 -23.42 4.39 -2.89
N VAL A 152 -22.64 5.10 -3.71
CA VAL A 152 -23.00 6.38 -4.32
C VAL A 152 -23.27 6.27 -5.81
#